data_AF-Q68D25-F1
#
_entry.id   AF-Q68D25-F1
#
_cell.length_a   1.000
_cell.length_b   1.000
_cell.length_c   1.000
_cell.angle_alpha   90.00
_cell.angle_beta   90.00
_cell.angle_gamma   90.00
#
_symmetry.space_group_name_H-M   'P 1'
#
loop_
_entity.id
_entity.type
_entity.pdbx_description
1 polymer ?
#
loop_
_entity_poly.entity_id
_entity_poly.type
_entity_poly.pdbx_seq_one_letter_code
_entity_poly.pdbx_strand_id
1 'polypeptide(L)'
;EERKKWPERLSALDNLLNHSSMFLKGARLIPEMDQIFTEVEMTTLEKVINETWAWKNATLAEQAKLPATEKPVLLSKDIEAKMMALDREVQYLLNKAKFTKPRPRPKDKNGTRAEPPLCG
;
A
#
# COMPACT_ATOMS: atom_id res chain seq x y z
N GLU A 1 17.19 0.85 -27.16
CA GLU A 1 17.44 1.21 -25.75
C GLU A 1 16.24 0.97 -24.83
N GLU A 2 15.05 1.53 -25.07
CA GLU A 2 13.86 1.31 -24.21
C GLU A 2 13.54 -0.17 -23.92
N ARG A 3 13.43 -1.00 -24.97
CA ARG A 3 13.10 -2.43 -24.84
C ARG A 3 14.06 -3.24 -23.96
N LYS A 4 15.33 -2.82 -23.88
CA LYS A 4 16.33 -3.48 -23.04
C LYS A 4 16.11 -3.22 -21.55
N LYS A 5 15.50 -2.07 -21.21
CA LYS A 5 15.27 -1.65 -19.82
C LYS A 5 13.91 -2.07 -19.29
N TRP A 6 13.00 -2.50 -20.17
CA TRP A 6 11.66 -2.97 -19.77
C TRP A 6 11.67 -4.12 -18.77
N PRO A 7 12.47 -5.19 -18.93
CA PRO A 7 12.41 -6.32 -18.00
C PRO A 7 12.72 -5.90 -16.56
N GLU A 8 13.75 -5.08 -16.38
CA GLU A 8 14.15 -4.56 -15.08
C GLU A 8 13.07 -3.63 -14.49
N ARG A 9 12.56 -2.67 -15.27
CA ARG A 9 11.53 -1.73 -14.81
C ARG A 9 10.20 -2.38 -14.51
N LEU A 10 9.76 -3.33 -15.34
CA LEU A 10 8.53 -4.09 -15.11
C LEU A 10 8.66 -4.99 -13.88
N SER A 11 9.82 -5.62 -13.69
CA SER A 11 10.11 -6.40 -12.48
C SER A 11 10.06 -5.53 -11.22
N ALA A 12 10.67 -4.33 -11.26
CA ALA A 12 10.61 -3.39 -10.15
C ALA A 12 9.18 -2.91 -9.85
N LEU A 13 8.39 -2.60 -10.89
CA LEU A 13 6.98 -2.24 -10.75
C LEU A 13 6.16 -3.41 -10.15
N ASP A 14 6.39 -4.64 -10.60
CA ASP A 14 5.70 -5.83 -10.08
C ASP A 14 6.02 -6.09 -8.62
N ASN A 15 7.30 -5.98 -8.24
CA ASN A 15 7.71 -6.10 -6.84
C ASN A 15 7.03 -5.05 -5.97
N LEU A 16 6.96 -3.80 -6.44
CA LEU A 16 6.26 -2.73 -5.71
C LEU A 16 4.76 -3.01 -5.60
N LEU A 17 4.10 -3.45 -6.67
CA LEU A 17 2.68 -3.82 -6.65
C LEU A 17 2.39 -4.97 -5.68
N ASN A 18 3.23 -6.01 -5.69
CA ASN A 18 3.10 -7.14 -4.80
C ASN A 18 3.28 -6.72 -3.33
N HIS A 19 4.32 -5.95 -3.02
CA HIS A 19 4.54 -5.42 -1.67
C HIS A 19 3.38 -4.53 -1.21
N SER A 20 2.91 -3.62 -2.08
CA SER A 20 1.80 -2.71 -1.76
C SER A 20 0.50 -3.47 -1.50
N SER A 21 0.21 -4.51 -2.29
CA SER A 21 -0.97 -5.36 -2.12
C SER A 21 -0.89 -6.16 -0.81
N MET A 22 0.27 -6.74 -0.49
CA MET A 22 0.48 -7.44 0.78
C MET A 22 0.33 -6.50 1.98
N PHE A 23 0.92 -5.30 1.89
CA PHE A 23 0.79 -4.27 2.92
C PHE A 23 -0.68 -3.89 3.14
N LEU A 24 -1.43 -3.60 2.08
CA LEU A 24 -2.86 -3.26 2.16
C LEU A 24 -3.68 -4.39 2.80
N LYS A 25 -3.44 -5.64 2.40
CA LYS A 25 -4.10 -6.80 3.01
C LYS A 25 -3.80 -6.88 4.51
N GLY A 26 -2.53 -6.71 4.90
CA GLY A 26 -2.12 -6.66 6.31
C GLY A 26 -2.82 -5.52 7.07
N ALA A 27 -2.86 -4.32 6.50
CA ALA A 27 -3.51 -3.14 7.09
C ALA A 27 -5.01 -3.35 7.34
N ARG A 28 -5.71 -4.04 6.43
CA ARG A 28 -7.14 -4.37 6.58
C ARG A 28 -7.44 -5.43 7.63
N LEU A 29 -6.46 -6.26 7.99
CA LEU A 29 -6.61 -7.27 9.03
C LEU A 29 -6.39 -6.71 10.44
N ILE A 30 -5.91 -5.47 10.57
CA ILE A 30 -5.71 -4.82 11.87
C ILE A 30 -7.08 -4.53 12.50
N PRO A 31 -7.34 -4.96 13.75
CA PRO A 31 -8.58 -4.65 14.46
C PRO A 31 -8.82 -3.15 14.57
N GLU A 32 -10.09 -2.71 14.56
CA GLU A 32 -10.47 -1.29 14.58
C GLU A 32 -9.81 -0.50 15.73
N MET A 33 -9.67 -1.10 16.92
CA MET A 33 -9.02 -0.47 18.07
C MET A 33 -7.54 -0.15 17.84
N ASP A 34 -6.87 -0.99 17.06
CA ASP A 34 -5.46 -0.88 16.71
C ASP A 34 -5.29 -0.28 15.30
N GLN A 35 -6.37 0.10 14.63
CA GLN A 35 -6.35 0.59 13.26
C GLN A 35 -5.67 1.97 13.19
N ILE A 36 -4.57 2.02 12.43
CA ILE A 36 -3.73 3.21 12.24
C ILE A 36 -4.14 3.94 10.96
N PHE A 37 -4.65 3.21 9.98
CA PHE A 37 -5.00 3.71 8.66
C PHE A 37 -6.50 3.95 8.55
N THR A 38 -6.88 5.08 7.97
CA THR A 38 -8.28 5.39 7.69
C THR A 38 -8.77 4.60 6.47
N GLU A 39 -10.09 4.43 6.36
CA GLU A 39 -10.71 3.79 5.20
C GLU A 39 -10.36 4.50 3.88
N VAL A 40 -10.33 5.84 3.90
CA VAL A 40 -9.97 6.65 2.74
C VAL A 40 -8.54 6.36 2.29
N GLU A 41 -7.59 6.26 3.22
CA GLU A 41 -6.18 5.94 2.92
C GLU A 41 -6.03 4.54 2.33
N MET A 42 -6.71 3.55 2.90
CA MET A 42 -6.68 2.18 2.39
C MET A 42 -7.33 2.08 1.00
N THR A 43 -8.45 2.77 0.79
CA THR A 43 -9.16 2.81 -0.49
C THR A 43 -8.35 3.55 -1.55
N THR A 44 -7.63 4.61 -1.16
CA THR A 44 -6.73 5.36 -2.06
C THR A 44 -5.58 4.46 -2.51
N LEU A 45 -4.90 3.77 -1.59
CA LEU A 45 -3.84 2.83 -1.94
C LEU A 45 -4.36 1.70 -2.85
N GLU A 46 -5.52 1.11 -2.53
CA GLU A 46 -6.15 0.08 -3.35
C GLU A 46 -6.41 0.57 -4.77
N LYS A 47 -6.96 1.78 -4.90
CA LYS A 47 -7.23 2.40 -6.19
C LYS A 47 -5.95 2.57 -7.00
N VAL A 48 -4.89 3.11 -6.42
CA VAL A 48 -3.61 3.31 -7.11
C VAL A 48 -2.99 1.97 -7.54
N ILE A 49 -3.06 0.93 -6.70
CA ILE A 49 -2.62 -0.42 -7.05
C ILE A 49 -3.41 -0.95 -8.26
N ASN A 50 -4.74 -0.87 -8.22
CA ASN A 50 -5.61 -1.38 -9.28
C ASN A 50 -5.43 -0.61 -10.60
N GLU A 51 -5.35 0.71 -10.54
CA GLU A 51 -5.09 1.56 -11.71
C GLU A 51 -3.74 1.25 -12.34
N THR A 52 -2.72 0.98 -11.52
CA THR A 52 -1.37 0.65 -12.00
C THR A 52 -1.33 -0.74 -12.64
N TRP A 53 -2.03 -1.72 -12.06
CA TRP A 53 -2.22 -3.05 -12.64
C TRP A 53 -2.95 -2.98 -13.99
N ALA A 54 -4.08 -2.25 -14.04
CA ALA A 54 -4.87 -2.09 -15.24
C ALA A 54 -4.07 -1.40 -16.35
N TRP A 55 -3.36 -0.31 -16.01
CA TRP A 55 -2.48 0.40 -16.94
C TRP A 55 -1.38 -0.51 -17.48
N LYS A 56 -0.68 -1.27 -16.62
CA LYS A 56 0.39 -2.19 -17.04
C LYS A 56 -0.14 -3.23 -18.01
N ASN A 57 -1.25 -3.88 -17.68
CA ASN A 57 -1.85 -4.92 -18.51
C ASN A 57 -2.34 -4.37 -19.86
N ALA A 58 -3.02 -3.21 -19.85
CA ALA A 58 -3.48 -2.56 -21.07
C ALA A 58 -2.29 -2.16 -21.97
N THR A 59 -1.28 -1.51 -21.39
CA THR A 59 -0.09 -1.05 -22.13
C THR A 59 0.71 -2.22 -22.70
N LEU A 60 0.86 -3.31 -21.97
CA LEU A 60 1.52 -4.52 -22.48
C LEU A 60 0.73 -5.18 -23.62
N ALA A 61 -0.61 -5.23 -23.49
CA ALA A 61 -1.47 -5.77 -24.53
C ALA A 61 -1.45 -4.90 -25.80
N GLU A 62 -1.44 -3.58 -25.67
CA GLU A 62 -1.26 -2.64 -26.78
C GLU A 62 0.13 -2.79 -27.40
N GLN A 63 1.18 -2.83 -26.58
CA GLN A 63 2.56 -2.99 -27.03
C GLN A 63 2.78 -4.31 -27.79
N ALA A 64 2.09 -5.39 -27.40
CA ALA A 64 2.16 -6.68 -28.07
C ALA A 64 1.47 -6.70 -29.46
N LYS A 65 0.48 -5.82 -29.68
CA LYS A 65 -0.19 -5.66 -30.99
C LYS A 65 0.64 -4.86 -31.98
N LEU A 66 1.56 -4.02 -31.50
CA LEU A 66 2.35 -3.14 -32.34
C LEU A 66 3.58 -3.86 -32.93
N PRO A 67 3.90 -3.62 -34.21
CA PRO A 67 5.08 -4.19 -34.84
C PRO A 67 6.36 -3.67 -34.19
N ALA A 68 7.44 -4.44 -34.30
CA ALA A 68 8.73 -4.11 -33.68
C ALA A 68 9.36 -2.80 -34.19
N THR A 69 8.94 -2.37 -35.38
CA THR A 69 9.38 -1.16 -36.09
C THR A 69 8.65 0.10 -35.65
N GLU A 70 7.50 -0.02 -34.99
CA GLU A 70 6.74 1.14 -34.50
C GLU A 70 7.24 1.62 -33.13
N LYS A 71 6.93 2.89 -32.84
CA LYS A 71 7.27 3.51 -31.56
C LYS A 71 6.61 2.72 -30.42
N PRO A 72 7.36 2.38 -29.38
CA PRO A 72 6.77 1.68 -28.24
C PRO A 72 5.78 2.59 -27.49
N VAL A 73 4.64 2.01 -27.11
CA VAL A 73 3.68 2.62 -26.19
C VAL A 73 4.14 2.46 -24.76
N LEU A 74 4.84 1.36 -24.45
CA LEU A 74 5.45 1.17 -23.13
C LEU A 74 6.74 2.01 -23.02
N LEU A 75 6.61 3.20 -22.45
CA LEU A 75 7.76 4.06 -22.18
C LEU A 75 8.25 3.90 -20.75
N SER A 76 9.57 3.88 -20.62
CA SER A 76 10.22 3.79 -19.32
C SER A 76 9.87 4.91 -18.36
N LYS A 77 9.69 6.14 -18.88
CA LYS A 77 9.26 7.30 -18.09
C LYS A 77 7.88 7.10 -17.49
N ASP A 78 6.97 6.44 -18.21
CA ASP A 78 5.62 6.17 -17.73
C ASP A 78 5.64 5.10 -16.63
N ILE A 79 6.47 4.06 -16.78
CA ILE A 79 6.70 3.07 -15.72
C ILE A 79 7.24 3.76 -14.46
N GLU A 80 8.27 4.59 -14.60
CA GLU A 80 8.86 5.34 -13.48
C GLU A 80 7.84 6.28 -12.81
N ALA A 81 7.00 6.97 -13.60
CA ALA A 81 5.95 7.82 -13.07
C ALA A 81 4.91 7.03 -12.26
N LYS A 82 4.49 5.86 -12.76
CA LYS A 82 3.57 4.96 -12.05
C LYS A 82 4.20 4.39 -10.78
N MET A 83 5.47 4.01 -10.83
CA MET A 83 6.23 3.56 -9.66
C MET A 83 6.32 4.65 -8.60
N MET A 84 6.68 5.88 -8.97
CA MET A 84 6.79 6.99 -8.02
C MET A 84 5.45 7.34 -7.37
N ALA A 85 4.35 7.30 -8.14
CA ALA A 85 3.02 7.54 -7.60
C ALA A 85 2.63 6.50 -6.55
N LEU A 86 2.86 5.21 -6.84
CA LEU A 86 2.59 4.12 -5.91
C LEU A 86 3.52 4.16 -4.69
N ASP A 87 4.82 4.39 -4.89
CA ASP A 87 5.82 4.44 -3.82
C ASP A 87 5.51 5.56 -2.82
N ARG A 88 5.07 6.73 -3.30
CA ARG A 88 4.68 7.85 -2.44
C ARG A 88 3.53 7.49 -1.50
N GLU A 89 2.50 6.82 -1.99
CA GLU A 89 1.36 6.40 -1.17
C GLU A 89 1.79 5.38 -0.11
N VAL A 90 2.61 4.40 -0.50
CA VAL A 90 3.14 3.40 0.43
C VAL A 90 4.02 4.04 1.49
N GLN A 91 4.94 4.93 1.11
CA GLN A 91 5.79 5.64 2.05
C GLN A 91 5.00 6.48 3.04
N TYR A 92 3.95 7.16 2.57
CA TYR A 92 3.07 7.94 3.44
C TYR A 92 2.47 7.06 4.55
N LEU A 93 1.94 5.89 4.18
CA LEU A 93 1.35 4.95 5.14
C LEU A 93 2.40 4.33 6.05
N LEU A 94 3.58 3.96 5.54
CA LEU A 94 4.67 3.45 6.38
C LEU A 94 5.14 4.48 7.40
N ASN A 95 5.26 5.75 7.02
CA ASN A 95 5.62 6.81 7.95
C ASN A 95 4.53 7.00 9.00
N LYS A 96 3.26 6.97 8.60
CA LYS A 96 2.15 7.01 9.55
C LYS A 96 2.21 5.84 10.53
N ALA A 97 2.46 4.62 10.07
CA ALA A 97 2.61 3.43 10.93
C ALA A 97 3.76 3.59 11.93
N LYS A 98 4.90 4.13 11.50
CA LYS A 98 6.09 4.34 12.34
C LYS A 98 5.87 5.38 13.44
N PHE A 99 5.16 6.46 13.14
CA PHE A 99 5.02 7.61 14.05
C PHE A 99 3.71 7.64 14.83
N THR A 100 2.76 6.76 14.51
CA THR A 100 1.51 6.65 15.27
C THR A 100 1.78 6.07 16.64
N LYS A 101 1.48 6.84 17.68
CA LYS A 101 1.55 6.37 19.06
C LYS A 101 0.43 5.35 19.31
N PRO A 102 0.71 4.19 19.94
CA PRO A 102 -0.33 3.24 20.32
C PRO A 102 -1.40 3.93 21.16
N ARG A 103 -2.68 3.73 20.82
CA ARG A 103 -3.77 4.24 21.65
C ARG A 103 -3.72 3.54 23.01
N PRO A 104 -3.80 4.28 24.14
CA PRO A 104 -3.93 3.65 25.44
C PRO A 104 -5.18 2.77 25.44
N ARG A 105 -5.02 1.47 25.73
CA ARG A 105 -6.17 0.58 25.89
C ARG A 105 -7.05 1.12 27.02
N PRO A 106 -8.38 1.16 26.85
CA PRO A 106 -9.26 1.51 27.97
C PRO A 106 -8.92 0.57 29.13
N LYS A 107 -8.49 1.12 30.27
CA LYS A 107 -8.38 0.33 31.49
C LYS A 107 -9.76 -0.26 31.74
N ASP A 108 -9.85 -1.58 31.84
CA ASP A 108 -11.04 -2.24 32.37
C ASP A 108 -11.36 -1.57 33.71
N LYS A 109 -12.46 -0.81 33.74
CA LYS A 109 -13.03 -0.30 34.98
C LYS A 109 -13.70 -1.47 35.69
N ASN A 110 -12.94 -2.50 36.07
CA ASN A 110 -13.42 -3.50 37.00
C ASN A 110 -13.00 -3.04 38.40
N GLY A 111 -13.92 -2.32 39.04
CA GLY A 111 -13.79 -1.95 40.44
C GLY A 111 -13.82 -3.20 41.31
N THR A 112 -12.79 -3.37 42.13
CA THR A 112 -12.90 -4.18 43.34
C THR A 112 -12.82 -3.23 44.52
N ARG A 113 -14.00 -3.01 45.09
CA ARG A 113 -14.33 -2.53 46.43
C ARG A 113 -13.16 -2.67 47.41
N ALA A 114 -12.64 -1.54 47.89
CA ALA A 114 -11.85 -1.52 49.11
C ALA A 114 -12.77 -1.97 50.27
N GLU A 115 -12.49 -3.13 50.85
CA GLU A 115 -13.08 -3.54 52.11
C GLU A 115 -12.63 -2.55 53.21
N PRO A 116 -13.54 -2.08 54.08
CA PRO A 116 -13.13 -1.25 55.21
C PRO A 116 -12.40 -2.10 56.25
N PRO A 117 -11.42 -1.53 56.99
CA PRO A 117 -10.70 -2.27 58.01
C PRO A 117 -11.63 -2.62 59.17
N LEU A 118 -11.64 -3.90 59.55
CA LEU A 118 -12.24 -4.37 60.80
C LEU A 118 -11.40 -3.88 61.98
N CYS A 119 -11.98 -2.99 62.79
CA CYS A 119 -11.55 -2.80 64.18
C CYS A 119 -12.45 -3.66 65.07
N GLY A 120 -11.84 -4.53 65.87
CA GLY A 120 -12.48 -5.37 66.88
C GLY A 120 -11.46 -6.28 67.53
#